data_AF-A0A6B1B119-F1
#
_entry.id   AF-A0A6B1B119-F1
#
_cell.length_a   1.000
_cell.length_b   1.000
_cell.length_c   1.000
_cell.angle_alpha   90.00
_cell.angle_beta   90.00
_cell.angle_gamma   90.00
#
_symmetry.space_group_name_H-M   'P 1'
#
loop_
_entity.id
_entity.type
_entity.pdbx_description
1 polymer ?
#
loop_
_entity_poly.entity_id
_entity_poly.type
_entity_poly.pdbx_seq_one_letter_code
_entity_poly.pdbx_strand_id
1 'polypeptide(L)'
;MSSRVARLDSGPWGVRVAVAMKVALALAFVVALTVPLDHLEGKGMGFRFPLFMLSAAVVPAAWRRRFDPYPATADVLVVAPFLLDTLGNLVGFYDTFAATDDVLHTLNWVLLVSAFHAWRFRRVDSASEMSRADAWLLGAGIGALAIVGWEIAEWIVAETGAGGGLSLTYEDTVGDLALSTAGGMIGSLLSVRYFAPR
;
A
#
# COMPACT_ATOMS: atom_id res chain seq x y z
N MET A 1 20.24 20.70 -4.84
CA MET A 1 19.02 21.21 -4.17
C MET A 1 18.27 20.02 -3.59
N SER A 2 17.81 20.08 -2.33
CA SER A 2 17.10 18.96 -1.71
C SER A 2 15.74 18.72 -2.39
N SER A 3 15.40 17.46 -2.71
CA SER A 3 14.15 17.13 -3.41
C SER A 3 12.91 17.53 -2.58
N ARG A 4 11.73 17.64 -3.21
CA ARG A 4 10.53 18.01 -2.43
C ARG A 4 10.21 16.97 -1.35
N VAL A 5 10.35 15.68 -1.68
CA VAL A 5 10.16 14.57 -0.73
C VAL A 5 11.09 14.71 0.47
N ALA A 6 12.35 15.08 0.22
CA ALA A 6 13.33 15.30 1.30
C ALA A 6 12.90 16.40 2.29
N ARG A 7 12.23 17.44 1.81
CA ARG A 7 11.68 18.49 2.68
C ARG A 7 10.50 17.98 3.51
N LEU A 8 9.63 17.15 2.95
CA LEU A 8 8.55 16.51 3.70
C LEU A 8 9.12 15.59 4.79
N ASP A 9 10.14 14.81 4.45
CA ASP A 9 10.81 13.90 5.37
C ASP A 9 11.56 14.63 6.50
N SER A 10 11.97 15.88 6.29
CA SER A 10 12.59 16.71 7.35
C SER A 10 11.60 17.24 8.37
N GLY A 11 10.29 17.07 8.14
CA GLY A 11 9.26 17.46 9.09
C GLY A 11 9.34 16.66 10.40
N PRO A 12 9.00 17.27 11.55
CA PRO A 12 9.16 16.64 12.87
C PRO A 12 8.21 15.45 13.12
N TRP A 13 7.19 15.29 12.27
CA TRP A 13 6.09 14.33 12.45
C TRP A 13 6.23 13.07 11.61
N GLY A 14 6.98 13.07 10.50
CA GLY A 14 7.00 11.93 9.55
C GLY A 14 7.36 10.60 10.21
N VAL A 15 8.48 10.57 10.95
CA VAL A 15 8.93 9.35 11.66
C VAL A 15 7.92 8.94 12.74
N ARG A 16 7.32 9.90 13.46
CA ARG A 16 6.35 9.61 14.53
C ARG A 16 5.09 8.95 13.96
N VAL A 17 4.59 9.46 12.83
CA VAL A 17 3.44 8.89 12.13
C VAL A 17 3.78 7.49 11.60
N ALA A 18 4.94 7.31 10.98
CA ALA A 18 5.36 5.99 10.49
C ALA A 18 5.43 4.95 11.62
N VAL A 19 6.03 5.30 12.76
CA VAL A 19 6.08 4.42 13.93
C VAL A 19 4.68 4.14 14.47
N ALA A 20 3.84 5.17 14.64
CA ALA A 20 2.49 5.01 15.14
C ALA A 20 1.65 4.06 14.25
N MET A 21 1.76 4.18 12.92
CA MET A 21 1.04 3.32 11.99
C MET A 21 1.51 1.87 12.03
N LYS A 22 2.82 1.64 12.18
CA LYS A 22 3.35 0.27 12.33
C LYS A 22 2.92 -0.38 13.63
N VAL A 23 2.94 0.39 14.72
CA VAL A 23 2.43 -0.08 16.02
C VAL A 23 0.93 -0.37 15.91
N ALA A 24 0.15 0.52 15.32
CA ALA A 24 -1.28 0.31 15.10
C ALA A 24 -1.56 -0.94 14.25
N LEU A 25 -0.80 -1.14 13.17
CA LEU A 25 -0.92 -2.33 12.32
C LEU A 25 -0.59 -3.61 13.09
N ALA A 26 0.50 -3.62 13.87
CA ALA A 26 0.87 -4.76 14.69
C ALA A 26 -0.20 -5.08 15.74
N LEU A 27 -0.71 -4.07 16.45
CA LEU A 27 -1.79 -4.23 17.43
C LEU A 27 -3.09 -4.70 16.78
N ALA A 28 -3.42 -4.19 15.59
CA ALA A 28 -4.58 -4.62 14.83
C ALA A 28 -4.48 -6.12 14.49
N PHE A 29 -3.32 -6.61 14.09
CA PHE A 29 -3.12 -8.05 13.87
C PHE A 29 -3.12 -8.89 15.15
N VAL A 30 -2.62 -8.35 16.27
CA VAL A 30 -2.79 -9.03 17.57
C VAL A 30 -4.28 -9.25 17.83
N VAL A 31 -5.12 -8.23 17.65
CA VAL A 31 -6.57 -8.37 17.81
C VAL A 31 -7.14 -9.37 16.80
N ALA A 32 -6.84 -9.20 15.51
CA ALA A 32 -7.40 -10.01 14.42
C ALA A 32 -7.09 -11.51 14.54
N LEU A 33 -5.97 -11.87 15.18
CA LEU A 33 -5.51 -13.26 15.31
C LEU A 33 -5.81 -13.88 16.68
N THR A 34 -6.20 -13.09 17.68
CA THR A 34 -6.38 -13.61 19.06
C THR A 34 -7.78 -13.40 19.62
N VAL A 35 -8.54 -12.44 19.09
CA VAL A 35 -9.92 -12.21 19.50
C VAL A 35 -10.85 -12.95 18.54
N PRO A 36 -11.74 -13.84 19.04
CA PRO A 36 -12.69 -14.57 18.20
C PRO A 36 -13.79 -13.62 17.73
N LEU A 37 -13.60 -13.05 16.54
CA LEU A 37 -14.56 -12.17 15.89
C LEU A 37 -15.14 -12.91 14.68
N ASP A 38 -16.43 -13.23 14.73
CA ASP A 38 -17.13 -14.05 13.71
C ASP A 38 -16.98 -13.48 12.30
N HIS A 39 -16.99 -12.14 12.16
CA HIS A 39 -16.84 -11.46 10.86
C HIS A 39 -15.42 -11.53 10.25
N LEU A 40 -14.43 -12.06 10.98
CA LEU A 40 -13.10 -12.31 10.45
C LEU A 40 -12.92 -13.74 9.91
N GLU A 41 -13.89 -14.63 10.15
CA GLU A 41 -13.85 -15.99 9.62
C GLU A 41 -13.85 -15.96 8.08
N GLY A 42 -12.97 -16.75 7.46
CA GLY A 42 -12.83 -16.81 6.00
C GLY A 42 -12.11 -15.61 5.37
N LYS A 43 -11.73 -14.55 6.12
CA LYS A 43 -11.05 -13.36 5.59
C LYS A 43 -9.54 -13.54 5.40
N GLY A 44 -8.99 -14.74 5.67
CA GLY A 44 -7.57 -15.02 5.42
C GLY A 44 -6.57 -14.22 6.28
N MET A 45 -6.98 -13.68 7.45
CA MET A 45 -6.13 -12.80 8.27
C MET A 45 -4.75 -13.39 8.61
N GLY A 46 -4.67 -14.70 8.84
CA GLY A 46 -3.40 -15.39 9.07
C GLY A 46 -2.46 -15.38 7.85
N PHE A 47 -3.00 -15.46 6.64
CA PHE A 47 -2.23 -15.37 5.39
C PHE A 47 -1.82 -13.92 5.08
N ARG A 48 -2.68 -12.95 5.41
CA ARG A 48 -2.40 -11.52 5.24
C ARG A 48 -1.28 -11.04 6.18
N PHE A 49 -1.20 -11.58 7.40
CA PHE A 49 -0.26 -11.10 8.44
C PHE A 49 1.20 -10.97 7.96
N PRO A 50 1.86 -12.00 7.39
CA PRO A 50 3.25 -11.87 6.95
C PRO A 50 3.45 -10.79 5.89
N LEU A 51 2.56 -10.70 4.91
CA LEU A 51 2.63 -9.72 3.83
C LEU A 51 2.40 -8.29 4.36
N PHE A 52 1.48 -8.12 5.29
CA PHE A 52 1.16 -6.80 5.85
C PHE A 52 2.28 -6.33 6.78
N MET A 53 2.86 -7.23 7.58
CA MET A 53 4.06 -6.92 8.38
C MET A 53 5.27 -6.60 7.52
N LEU A 54 5.40 -7.22 6.34
CA LEU A 54 6.47 -6.89 5.40
C LEU A 54 6.42 -5.43 4.95
N SER A 55 5.22 -4.86 4.79
CA SER A 55 5.06 -3.43 4.46
C SER A 55 5.69 -2.51 5.53
N ALA A 56 5.60 -2.89 6.81
CA ALA A 56 6.21 -2.14 7.92
C ALA A 56 7.74 -2.25 7.95
N ALA A 57 8.31 -3.30 7.36
CA ALA A 57 9.74 -3.58 7.35
C ALA A 57 10.46 -3.09 6.08
N VAL A 58 9.77 -3.02 4.94
CA VAL A 58 10.39 -2.81 3.62
C VAL A 58 11.17 -1.50 3.54
N VAL A 59 10.60 -0.39 4.01
CA VAL A 59 11.26 0.92 3.95
C VAL A 59 12.47 1.02 4.91
N PRO A 60 12.36 0.65 6.21
CA PRO A 60 13.52 0.57 7.08
C PRO A 60 14.66 -0.31 6.53
N ALA A 61 14.30 -1.48 5.99
CA ALA A 61 15.26 -2.44 5.46
C ALA A 61 15.93 -1.95 4.17
N ALA A 62 15.19 -1.29 3.28
CA ALA A 62 15.71 -0.71 2.04
C ALA A 62 16.51 0.57 2.27
N TRP A 63 16.17 1.32 3.32
CA TRP A 63 16.80 2.60 3.67
C TRP A 63 18.28 2.41 3.93
N ARG A 64 18.67 1.44 4.78
CA ARG A 64 20.08 1.15 5.11
C ARG A 64 20.92 2.41 5.42
N ARG A 65 20.31 3.45 6.00
CA ARG A 65 20.92 4.78 6.24
C ARG A 65 21.45 5.49 4.99
N ARG A 66 20.94 5.17 3.80
CA ARG A 66 21.31 5.80 2.52
C ARG A 66 20.71 7.19 2.33
N PHE A 67 19.69 7.55 3.11
CA PHE A 67 19.05 8.86 3.06
C PHE A 67 19.13 9.53 4.43
N ASP A 68 19.36 10.83 4.44
CA ASP A 68 19.15 11.67 5.61
C ASP A 68 18.33 12.88 5.17
N PRO A 69 17.20 13.21 5.83
CA PRO A 69 16.48 12.44 6.87
C PRO A 69 15.89 11.10 6.36
N TYR A 70 15.44 10.27 7.31
CA TYR A 70 14.71 9.01 7.08
C TYR A 70 13.55 9.20 6.08
N PRO A 71 13.34 8.29 5.10
CA PRO A 71 12.31 8.40 4.06
C PRO A 71 10.89 8.12 4.59
N ALA A 72 10.44 8.94 5.56
CA ALA A 72 9.20 8.79 6.28
C ALA A 72 7.96 8.86 5.37
N THR A 73 7.99 9.70 4.33
CA THR A 73 6.88 9.85 3.39
C THR A 73 6.55 8.52 2.70
N ALA A 74 7.56 7.82 2.19
CA ALA A 74 7.38 6.52 1.55
C ALA A 74 6.93 5.45 2.56
N ASP A 75 7.47 5.51 3.78
CA ASP A 75 7.13 4.56 4.86
C ASP A 75 5.66 4.66 5.29
N VAL A 76 5.17 5.88 5.50
CA VAL A 76 3.76 6.13 5.83
C VAL A 76 2.85 5.64 4.71
N LEU A 77 3.16 6.00 3.46
CA LEU A 77 2.34 5.67 2.31
C LEU A 77 2.31 4.16 2.00
N VAL A 78 3.37 3.41 2.30
CA VAL A 78 3.38 1.96 2.09
C VAL A 78 2.64 1.21 3.19
N VAL A 79 2.67 1.69 4.44
CA VAL A 79 2.01 1.03 5.57
C VAL A 79 0.50 1.33 5.59
N ALA A 80 0.09 2.51 5.13
CA ALA A 80 -1.30 2.98 5.21
C ALA A 80 -2.33 2.01 4.60
N PRO A 81 -2.14 1.48 3.37
CA PRO A 81 -3.05 0.51 2.76
C PRO A 81 -3.38 -0.68 3.65
N PHE A 82 -2.33 -1.30 4.19
CA PHE A 82 -2.45 -2.51 5.00
C PHE A 82 -3.10 -2.22 6.35
N LEU A 83 -2.86 -1.03 6.92
CA LEU A 83 -3.55 -0.58 8.12
C LEU A 83 -5.04 -0.33 7.87
N LEU A 84 -5.38 0.33 6.77
CA LEU A 84 -6.78 0.60 6.40
C LEU A 84 -7.55 -0.70 6.16
N ASP A 85 -6.97 -1.65 5.41
CA ASP A 85 -7.55 -2.97 5.17
C ASP A 85 -7.77 -3.74 6.47
N THR A 86 -6.74 -3.83 7.32
CA THR A 86 -6.83 -4.56 8.59
C THR A 86 -7.89 -3.94 9.49
N LEU A 87 -7.92 -2.61 9.61
CA LEU A 87 -8.93 -1.92 10.41
C LEU A 87 -10.33 -2.11 9.83
N GLY A 88 -10.50 -2.01 8.51
CA GLY A 88 -11.77 -2.24 7.83
C GLY A 88 -12.34 -3.63 8.11
N ASN A 89 -11.49 -4.65 8.09
CA ASN A 89 -11.87 -6.01 8.51
C ASN A 89 -12.24 -6.04 10.01
N LEU A 90 -11.39 -5.48 10.90
CA LEU A 90 -11.66 -5.49 12.34
C LEU A 90 -12.98 -4.84 12.74
N VAL A 91 -13.36 -3.73 12.09
CA VAL A 91 -14.61 -3.03 12.39
C VAL A 91 -15.82 -3.53 11.58
N GLY A 92 -15.65 -4.55 10.74
CA GLY A 92 -16.74 -5.16 9.97
C GLY A 92 -17.23 -4.30 8.78
N PHE A 93 -16.40 -3.40 8.25
CA PHE A 93 -16.81 -2.53 7.13
C PHE A 93 -17.08 -3.32 5.85
N TYR A 94 -16.27 -4.34 5.57
CA TYR A 94 -16.46 -5.22 4.41
C TYR A 94 -17.83 -5.93 4.40
N ASP A 95 -18.38 -6.20 5.58
CA ASP A 95 -19.68 -6.85 5.71
C ASP A 95 -20.84 -5.84 5.77
N THR A 96 -20.54 -4.61 6.21
CA THR A 96 -21.55 -3.54 6.36
C THR A 96 -21.79 -2.77 5.07
N PHE A 97 -20.73 -2.52 4.29
CA PHE A 97 -20.80 -1.70 3.07
C PHE A 97 -20.17 -2.46 1.90
N ALA A 98 -21.01 -2.84 0.93
CA ALA A 98 -20.60 -3.62 -0.24
C ALA A 98 -19.48 -2.95 -1.06
N ALA A 99 -19.43 -1.61 -1.09
CA ALA A 99 -18.41 -0.87 -1.84
C ALA A 99 -17.07 -0.73 -1.11
N THR A 100 -16.91 -1.28 0.11
CA THR A 100 -15.67 -1.13 0.89
C THR A 100 -14.47 -1.67 0.12
N ASP A 101 -14.65 -2.83 -0.50
CA ASP A 101 -13.61 -3.52 -1.24
C ASP A 101 -13.17 -2.72 -2.47
N ASP A 102 -14.11 -2.39 -3.37
CA ASP A 102 -13.88 -1.50 -4.53
C ASP A 102 -13.16 -0.18 -4.17
N VAL A 103 -13.60 0.47 -3.09
CA VAL A 103 -13.03 1.73 -2.63
C VAL A 103 -11.60 1.54 -2.17
N LEU A 104 -11.31 0.46 -1.43
CA LEU A 104 -9.96 0.15 -0.99
C LEU A 104 -9.08 -0.32 -2.15
N HIS A 105 -9.59 -1.08 -3.11
CA HIS A 105 -8.90 -1.38 -4.37
C HIS A 105 -8.57 -0.13 -5.18
N THR A 106 -9.28 0.98 -5.02
CA THR A 106 -8.83 2.24 -5.63
C THR A 106 -7.85 3.01 -4.72
N LEU A 107 -8.24 3.26 -3.46
CA LEU A 107 -7.53 4.15 -2.54
C LEU A 107 -6.17 3.59 -2.13
N ASN A 108 -6.10 2.30 -1.82
CA ASN A 108 -4.85 1.66 -1.39
C ASN A 108 -3.80 1.75 -2.49
N TRP A 109 -4.21 1.60 -3.75
CA TRP A 109 -3.33 1.67 -4.90
C TRP A 109 -2.85 3.08 -5.21
N VAL A 110 -3.65 4.10 -4.94
CA VAL A 110 -3.20 5.50 -4.93
C VAL A 110 -2.03 5.66 -3.95
N LEU A 111 -2.15 5.11 -2.74
CA LEU A 111 -1.14 5.24 -1.69
C LEU A 111 0.13 4.41 -2.00
N LEU A 112 -0.01 3.15 -2.42
CA LEU A 112 1.12 2.27 -2.76
C LEU A 112 1.97 2.85 -3.89
N VAL A 113 1.34 3.30 -4.98
CA VAL A 113 2.08 3.90 -6.11
C VAL A 113 2.65 5.26 -5.72
N SER A 114 1.99 5.99 -4.81
CA SER A 114 2.59 7.21 -4.25
C SER A 114 3.80 6.92 -3.37
N ALA A 115 3.82 5.82 -2.62
CA ALA A 115 4.99 5.39 -1.86
C ALA A 115 6.18 5.07 -2.77
N PHE A 116 5.92 4.37 -3.89
CA PHE A 116 6.92 4.10 -4.93
C PHE A 116 7.54 5.40 -5.45
N HIS A 117 6.71 6.39 -5.80
CA HIS A 117 7.20 7.68 -6.30
C HIS A 117 7.88 8.53 -5.24
N ALA A 118 7.39 8.54 -4.00
CA ALA A 118 8.07 9.20 -2.89
C ALA A 118 9.50 8.67 -2.74
N TRP A 119 9.68 7.34 -2.77
CA TRP A 119 10.99 6.72 -2.75
C TRP A 119 11.84 7.05 -3.98
N ARG A 120 11.24 6.97 -5.18
CA ARG A 120 11.92 7.27 -6.45
C ARG A 120 12.43 8.71 -6.48
N PHE A 121 11.57 9.69 -6.22
CA PHE A 121 11.92 11.12 -6.23
C PHE A 121 12.77 11.54 -5.02
N ARG A 122 13.01 10.63 -4.07
CA ARG A 122 14.07 10.80 -3.08
C ARG A 122 15.47 10.55 -3.66
N ARG A 123 15.58 9.69 -4.69
CA ARG A 123 16.84 9.32 -5.37
C ARG A 123 17.14 10.16 -6.61
N VAL A 124 16.11 10.78 -7.17
CA VAL A 124 16.21 11.55 -8.40
C VAL A 124 16.49 13.01 -8.06
N ASP A 125 17.67 13.49 -8.45
CA ASP A 125 18.00 14.91 -8.43
C ASP A 125 17.27 15.67 -9.54
N SER A 126 17.21 17.00 -9.44
CA SER A 126 16.51 17.88 -10.40
C SER A 126 16.95 17.76 -11.86
N ALA A 127 18.02 17.01 -12.17
CA ALA A 127 18.57 16.81 -13.51
C ALA A 127 18.12 15.49 -14.19
N SER A 128 17.06 14.83 -13.72
CA SER A 128 16.58 13.59 -14.36
C SER A 128 16.16 13.80 -15.82
N GLU A 129 16.77 13.03 -16.71
CA GLU A 129 16.41 12.97 -18.14
C GLU A 129 15.02 12.37 -18.41
N MET A 130 14.43 11.69 -17.42
CA MET A 130 13.15 11.02 -17.60
C MET A 130 11.99 12.03 -17.56
N SER A 131 11.14 12.00 -18.58
CA SER A 131 10.01 12.92 -18.67
C SER A 131 8.96 12.63 -17.60
N ARG A 132 8.10 13.62 -17.33
CA ARG A 132 6.97 13.46 -16.40
C ARG A 132 5.98 12.41 -16.88
N ALA A 133 5.82 12.27 -18.20
CA ALA A 133 4.97 11.25 -18.81
C ALA A 133 5.55 9.85 -18.57
N ASP A 134 6.85 9.65 -18.77
CA ASP A 134 7.52 8.37 -18.50
C ASP A 134 7.45 8.00 -17.02
N ALA A 135 7.61 8.98 -16.12
CA ALA A 135 7.46 8.76 -14.68
C ALA A 135 6.04 8.30 -14.34
N TRP A 136 5.05 8.94 -14.96
CA TRP A 136 3.65 8.58 -14.74
C TRP A 136 3.35 7.17 -15.24
N LEU A 137 3.76 6.84 -16.46
CA LEU A 137 3.58 5.50 -17.06
C LEU A 137 4.31 4.41 -16.26
N LEU A 138 5.51 4.70 -15.75
CA LEU A 138 6.25 3.78 -14.90
C LEU A 138 5.48 3.45 -13.62
N GLY A 139 4.94 4.46 -12.92
CA GLY A 139 4.13 4.22 -11.73
C GLY A 139 2.83 3.48 -12.02
N ALA A 140 2.18 3.78 -13.15
CA ALA A 140 1.00 3.06 -13.60
C ALA A 140 1.30 1.57 -13.87
N GLY A 141 2.40 1.27 -14.58
CA GLY A 141 2.83 -0.09 -14.84
C GLY A 141 3.21 -0.87 -13.58
N ILE A 142 3.88 -0.22 -12.62
CA ILE A 142 4.16 -0.83 -11.31
C ILE A 142 2.87 -1.16 -10.57
N GLY A 143 1.88 -0.25 -10.56
CA GLY A 143 0.56 -0.51 -9.98
C GLY A 143 -0.11 -1.73 -10.63
N ALA A 144 -0.22 -1.73 -11.96
CA ALA A 144 -0.84 -2.82 -12.72
C ALA A 144 -0.18 -4.18 -12.48
N LEU A 145 1.17 -4.24 -12.48
CA LEU A 145 1.89 -5.49 -12.22
C LEU A 145 1.72 -5.98 -10.78
N ALA A 146 1.71 -5.07 -9.82
CA ALA A 146 1.55 -5.44 -8.43
C ALA A 146 0.13 -5.93 -8.13
N ILE A 147 -0.94 -5.38 -8.75
CA ILE A 147 -2.30 -5.92 -8.54
C ILE A 147 -2.44 -7.31 -9.14
N VAL A 148 -1.84 -7.57 -10.30
CA VAL A 148 -1.78 -8.94 -10.84
C VAL A 148 -1.13 -9.89 -9.83
N GLY A 149 -0.04 -9.46 -9.16
CA GLY A 149 0.59 -10.24 -8.11
C GLY A 149 -0.30 -10.49 -6.88
N TRP A 150 -1.13 -9.50 -6.51
CA TRP A 150 -2.10 -9.63 -5.41
C TRP A 150 -3.22 -10.60 -5.76
N GLU A 151 -3.86 -10.46 -6.94
CA GLU A 151 -4.89 -11.39 -7.41
C GLU A 151 -4.39 -12.84 -7.50
N ILE A 152 -3.13 -13.03 -7.94
CA ILE A 152 -2.51 -14.36 -7.93
C ILE A 152 -2.39 -14.90 -6.50
N ALA A 153 -2.03 -14.07 -5.53
CA ALA A 153 -1.94 -14.49 -4.14
C ALA A 153 -3.32 -14.87 -3.57
N GLU A 154 -4.36 -14.10 -3.87
CA GLU A 154 -5.73 -14.42 -3.44
C GLU A 154 -6.25 -15.69 -4.11
N TRP A 155 -6.00 -15.87 -5.40
CA TRP A 155 -6.31 -17.11 -6.10
C TRP A 155 -5.64 -18.33 -5.46
N ILE A 156 -4.36 -18.23 -5.07
CA ILE A 156 -3.65 -19.30 -4.35
C ILE A 156 -4.33 -19.60 -3.00
N VAL A 157 -4.74 -18.57 -2.25
CA VAL A 157 -5.44 -18.74 -0.96
C VAL A 157 -6.79 -19.43 -1.16
N ALA A 158 -7.54 -19.03 -2.17
CA ALA A 158 -8.81 -19.66 -2.53
C ALA A 158 -8.62 -21.15 -2.89
N GLU A 159 -7.68 -21.46 -3.77
CA GLU A 159 -7.43 -22.83 -4.25
C GLU A 159 -6.90 -23.77 -3.14
N THR A 160 -6.06 -23.23 -2.24
CA THR A 160 -5.49 -24.02 -1.13
C THR A 160 -6.44 -24.17 0.06
N GLY A 161 -7.53 -23.39 0.11
CA GLY A 161 -8.42 -23.30 1.27
C GLY A 161 -7.77 -22.66 2.50
N ALA A 162 -6.58 -22.08 2.36
CA ALA A 162 -5.88 -21.44 3.46
C ALA A 162 -6.73 -20.30 4.04
N GLY A 163 -6.85 -20.24 5.36
CA GLY A 163 -7.62 -19.18 6.03
C GLY A 163 -9.14 -19.21 5.77
N GLY A 164 -9.69 -20.35 5.34
CA GLY A 164 -11.13 -20.56 5.15
C GLY A 164 -11.60 -20.55 3.69
N GLY A 165 -10.70 -20.28 2.74
CA GLY A 165 -11.01 -20.17 1.31
C GLY A 165 -11.73 -18.87 0.98
N LEU A 166 -11.07 -17.99 0.22
CA LEU A 166 -11.69 -16.76 -0.27
C LEU A 166 -12.77 -17.09 -1.30
N SER A 167 -13.93 -16.43 -1.22
CA SER A 167 -15.04 -16.61 -2.16
C SER A 167 -14.89 -15.73 -3.40
N LEU A 168 -13.77 -15.90 -4.12
CA LEU A 168 -13.45 -15.10 -5.30
C LEU A 168 -14.38 -15.40 -6.47
N THR A 169 -14.72 -14.37 -7.24
CA THR A 169 -15.42 -14.53 -8.52
C THR A 169 -14.62 -13.91 -9.65
N TYR A 170 -14.88 -14.34 -10.89
CA TYR A 170 -14.22 -13.74 -12.06
C TYR A 170 -14.53 -12.25 -12.21
N GLU A 171 -15.75 -11.83 -11.89
CA GLU A 171 -16.17 -10.43 -11.97
C GLU A 171 -15.42 -9.57 -10.95
N ASP A 172 -15.27 -10.08 -9.73
CA ASP A 172 -14.52 -9.47 -8.61
C ASP A 172 -13.05 -9.23 -9.02
N THR A 173 -12.34 -10.29 -9.39
CA THR A 173 -10.93 -10.19 -9.84
C THR A 173 -10.74 -9.22 -11.01
N VAL A 174 -11.63 -9.20 -12.00
CA VAL A 174 -11.54 -8.25 -13.12
C VAL A 174 -11.82 -6.82 -12.65
N GLY A 175 -12.77 -6.63 -11.74
CA GLY A 175 -13.07 -5.37 -11.07
C GLY A 175 -11.86 -4.84 -10.31
N ASP A 176 -11.23 -5.69 -9.50
CA ASP A 176 -10.06 -5.35 -8.68
C ASP A 176 -8.87 -4.97 -9.53
N LEU A 177 -8.58 -5.73 -10.60
CA LEU A 177 -7.55 -5.38 -11.58
C LEU A 177 -7.80 -3.98 -12.17
N ALA A 178 -9.04 -3.67 -12.54
CA ALA A 178 -9.40 -2.39 -13.14
C ALA A 178 -9.28 -1.24 -12.13
N LEU A 179 -9.88 -1.36 -10.95
CA LEU A 179 -9.91 -0.34 -9.90
C LEU A 179 -8.52 -0.07 -9.34
N SER A 180 -7.74 -1.11 -9.10
CA SER A 180 -6.36 -1.02 -8.61
C SER A 180 -5.42 -0.42 -9.62
N THR A 181 -5.56 -0.77 -10.90
CA THR A 181 -4.79 -0.15 -11.97
C THR A 181 -5.15 1.33 -12.08
N ALA A 182 -6.43 1.69 -12.04
CA ALA A 182 -6.88 3.08 -12.06
C ALA A 182 -6.37 3.88 -10.84
N GLY A 183 -6.46 3.31 -9.64
CA GLY A 183 -5.90 3.86 -8.41
C GLY A 183 -4.39 4.09 -8.53
N GLY A 184 -3.67 3.13 -9.09
CA GLY A 184 -2.24 3.26 -9.37
C GLY A 184 -1.93 4.37 -10.37
N MET A 185 -2.71 4.51 -11.45
CA MET A 185 -2.58 5.61 -12.41
C MET A 185 -2.81 6.98 -11.76
N ILE A 186 -3.82 7.09 -10.89
CA ILE A 186 -4.14 8.31 -10.14
C ILE A 186 -3.00 8.64 -9.16
N GLY A 187 -2.56 7.67 -8.35
CA GLY A 187 -1.45 7.83 -7.41
C GLY A 187 -0.16 8.25 -8.11
N SER A 188 0.12 7.65 -9.27
CA SER A 188 1.25 8.02 -10.12
C SER A 188 1.15 9.47 -10.60
N LEU A 189 -0.01 9.89 -11.11
CA LEU A 189 -0.23 11.24 -11.62
C LEU A 189 -0.07 12.29 -10.51
N LEU A 190 -0.72 12.07 -9.37
CA LEU A 190 -0.65 12.97 -8.21
C LEU A 190 0.79 13.09 -7.71
N SER A 191 1.49 11.96 -7.61
CA SER A 191 2.88 11.93 -7.14
C SER A 191 3.85 12.60 -8.10
N VAL A 192 3.71 12.41 -9.41
CA VAL A 192 4.53 13.14 -10.40
C VAL A 192 4.23 14.64 -10.30
N ARG A 193 2.96 15.05 -10.18
CA ARG A 193 2.59 16.46 -9.98
C ARG A 193 3.18 17.07 -8.72
N TYR A 194 3.18 16.32 -7.62
CA TYR A 194 3.54 16.84 -6.32
C TYR A 194 5.03 16.66 -6.00
N PHE A 195 5.59 15.46 -6.13
CA PHE A 195 6.95 15.11 -5.70
C PHE A 195 8.04 15.43 -6.72
N ALA A 196 7.75 15.37 -8.02
CA ALA A 196 8.78 15.53 -9.04
C ALA A 196 9.45 16.92 -8.93
N PRO A 197 10.76 17.01 -9.24
CA PRO A 197 11.45 18.29 -9.37
C PRO A 197 10.75 19.22 -10.36
N ARG A 198 10.90 20.53 -10.15
CA ARG A 198 10.48 21.55 -11.12
C ARG A 198 11.55 21.72 -12.17
#